data_AF-A0A9E0C4L7-F1
#
_entry.id   AF-A0A9E0C4L7-F1
#
_cell.length_a   1.000
_cell.length_b   1.000
_cell.length_c   1.000
_cell.angle_alpha   90.00
_cell.angle_beta   90.00
_cell.angle_gamma   90.00
#
_symmetry.space_group_name_H-M   'P 1'
#
loop_
_entity.id
_entity.type
_entity.pdbx_description
1 polymer ?
#
loop_
_entity_poly.entity_id
_entity_poly.type
_entity_poly.pdbx_seq_one_letter_code
_entity_poly.pdbx_strand_id
1 'polypeptide(L)' 'MEAVMIDATIIRAHACAAGYEKESQKEQALGRCVGGFTSKINAMVDALGNPLKFILSPGQLHDIKAVPF' A
#
# COMPACT_ATOMS: atom_id res chain seq x y z
N MET A 1 -7.50 25.82 4.90
CA MET A 1 -6.61 24.65 4.75
C MET A 1 -7.38 23.62 3.97
N GLU A 2 -6.84 23.13 2.86
CA GLU A 2 -7.47 22.06 2.10
C GLU A 2 -7.45 20.78 2.93
N ALA A 3 -8.58 20.08 3.06
CA ALA A 3 -8.65 18.83 3.79
C ALA A 3 -8.18 17.69 2.89
N VAL A 4 -7.24 16.89 3.41
CA VAL A 4 -6.74 15.68 2.74
C VAL A 4 -7.11 14.50 3.62
N MET A 5 -7.74 13.49 3.03
CA MET A 5 -8.13 12.26 3.71
C MET A 5 -7.32 11.09 3.16
N ILE A 6 -7.01 10.13 4.04
CA ILE A 6 -6.28 8.92 3.69
C ILE A 6 -7.09 7.72 4.16
N ASP A 7 -7.25 6.76 3.27
CA ASP A 7 -7.73 5.43 3.60
C ASP A 7 -6.82 4.38 2.96
N ALA A 8 -6.83 3.16 3.49
CA ALA A 8 -6.00 2.10 2.97
C ALA A 8 -6.64 0.72 3.09
N THR A 9 -6.41 -0.11 2.07
CA THR A 9 -6.83 -1.51 2.07
C THR A 9 -5.65 -2.43 1.83
N ILE A 10 -5.67 -3.61 2.45
CA ILE A 10 -4.63 -4.63 2.33
C ILE A 10 -5.13 -5.74 1.43
N ILE A 11 -4.35 -6.04 0.40
CA ILE A 11 -4.60 -7.14 -0.54
C ILE A 11 -3.55 -8.22 -0.39
N ARG A 12 -3.94 -9.48 -0.56
CA ARG A 12 -3.00 -10.59 -0.60
C ARG A 12 -2.36 -10.66 -1.98
N ALA A 13 -1.05 -10.83 -2.03
CA ALA A 13 -0.35 -11.05 -3.28
C ALA A 13 -0.79 -12.38 -3.90
N HIS A 14 -1.02 -12.38 -5.22
CA HIS A 14 -1.25 -13.61 -5.96
C HIS A 14 -0.02 -14.52 -5.89
N ALA A 15 -0.20 -15.85 -5.89
CA ALA A 15 0.89 -16.80 -5.71
C ALA A 15 2.05 -16.60 -6.71
N CYS A 16 1.75 -16.32 -7.98
CA CYS A 16 2.77 -16.05 -8.99
C CYS A 16 3.50 -14.70 -8.83
N ALA A 17 2.91 -13.75 -8.11
CA ALA A 17 3.53 -12.44 -7.83
C ALA A 17 4.31 -12.45 -6.51
N ALA A 18 4.06 -13.42 -5.64
CA ALA A 18 4.57 -13.48 -4.27
C ALA A 18 6.05 -13.91 -4.24
N GLY A 19 6.97 -13.00 -4.58
CA GLY A 19 8.41 -13.22 -4.50
C GLY A 19 8.97 -14.09 -5.62
N TYR A 20 8.47 -13.88 -6.85
CA TYR A 20 8.97 -14.54 -8.06
C TYR A 20 10.47 -14.25 -8.29
N GLU A 21 10.83 -12.97 -8.20
CA GLU A 21 12.22 -12.53 -8.25
C GLU A 21 12.76 -12.39 -6.82
N LYS A 22 13.96 -12.93 -6.57
CA LYS A 22 14.59 -12.85 -5.25
C LYS A 22 14.85 -11.39 -4.89
N GLU A 23 14.59 -11.04 -3.63
CA GLU A 23 14.85 -9.71 -3.07
C GLU A 23 14.09 -8.53 -3.72
N SER A 24 13.16 -8.79 -4.64
CA SER A 24 12.33 -7.77 -5.34
C SER A 24 11.15 -7.22 -4.51
N GLN A 25 11.03 -7.63 -3.24
CA GLN A 25 9.82 -7.35 -2.46
C GLN A 25 9.61 -5.84 -2.26
N LYS A 26 10.69 -5.07 -2.17
CA LYS A 26 10.60 -3.64 -1.94
C LYS A 26 10.05 -2.91 -3.16
N GLU A 27 10.52 -3.27 -4.35
CA GLU A 27 10.11 -2.71 -5.64
C GLU A 27 8.65 -3.06 -5.95
N GLN A 28 8.21 -4.24 -5.52
CA GLN A 28 6.86 -4.76 -5.75
C GLN A 28 5.87 -4.42 -4.61
N ALA A 29 6.28 -3.62 -3.62
CA ALA A 29 5.50 -3.27 -2.45
C ALA A 29 4.94 -4.51 -1.71
N LEU A 30 5.72 -5.59 -1.65
CA LEU A 30 5.36 -6.82 -0.97
C LEU A 30 5.80 -6.76 0.50
N GLY A 31 4.86 -7.12 1.37
CA GLY A 31 5.02 -7.15 2.82
C GLY A 31 4.70 -8.52 3.39
N ARG A 32 5.34 -8.89 4.51
CA ARG A 32 5.11 -10.17 5.20
C ARG A 32 3.98 -10.04 6.21
N CYS A 33 2.97 -10.90 6.08
CA CYS A 33 1.93 -11.14 7.07
C CYS A 33 1.81 -12.65 7.37
N VAL A 34 0.98 -13.01 8.36
CA VAL A 34 0.76 -14.42 8.78
C VAL A 34 0.33 -15.32 7.61
N GLY A 35 -0.36 -14.75 6.61
CA GLY A 35 -0.76 -15.42 5.37
C GLY A 35 0.23 -15.27 4.20
N GLY A 36 1.51 -15.01 4.41
CA GLY A 36 2.45 -14.79 3.31
C GLY A 36 2.50 -13.34 2.84
N PHE A 37 2.65 -13.10 1.54
CA PHE A 37 2.87 -11.74 1.02
C PHE A 37 1.58 -10.96 0.81
N THR A 38 1.58 -9.70 1.25
CA THR A 38 0.48 -8.74 1.10
C THR A 38 1.02 -7.38 0.66
N SER A 39 0.20 -6.61 -0.05
CA SER A 39 0.46 -5.22 -0.38
C SER A 39 -0.67 -4.37 0.17
N LYS A 40 -0.36 -3.13 0.50
CA LYS A 40 -1.34 -2.14 0.93
C LYS A 40 -1.47 -1.07 -0.14
N ILE A 41 -2.72 -0.75 -0.47
CA ILE A 41 -3.07 0.34 -1.37
C ILE A 41 -3.61 1.47 -0.51
N ASN A 42 -2.87 2.57 -0.46
CA ASN A 42 -3.27 3.79 0.22
C ASN A 42 -3.86 4.75 -0.82
N ALA A 43 -5.06 5.26 -0.56
CA ALA A 43 -5.73 6.29 -1.35
C ALA A 43 -5.69 7.62 -0.60
N MET A 44 -5.15 8.65 -1.24
CA MET A 44 -5.22 10.03 -0.77
C MET A 44 -6.27 10.77 -1.59
N VAL A 45 -7.18 11.47 -0.92
CA VAL A 45 -8.28 12.19 -1.56
C VAL A 45 -8.42 13.60 -1.00
N ASP A 46 -8.98 14.51 -1.80
CA ASP A 46 -9.37 15.85 -1.36
C ASP A 46 -10.67 15.82 -0.53
N ALA A 47 -11.11 16.99 -0.06
CA ALA A 47 -12.33 17.16 0.72
C ALA A 47 -13.62 16.71 0.00
N LEU A 48 -13.62 16.63 -1.32
CA LEU A 48 -14.75 16.19 -2.15
C LEU A 48 -14.68 14.70 -2.51
N GLY A 49 -13.60 14.02 -2.09
CA GLY A 49 -13.35 12.62 -2.39
C GLY A 49 -12.66 12.38 -3.73
N ASN A 50 -12.15 13.40 -4.41
CA ASN A 50 -11.41 13.21 -5.65
C ASN A 50 -10.04 12.57 -5.34
N PRO A 51 -9.62 11.53 -6.09
CA PRO A 51 -8.34 10.89 -5.87
C PRO A 51 -7.19 11.82 -6.23
N LEU A 52 -6.33 12.10 -5.26
CA LEU A 52 -5.11 12.87 -5.42
C LEU A 52 -3.93 11.93 -5.75
N LYS A 53 -3.84 10.80 -5.05
CA LYS A 53 -2.73 9.87 -5.22
C LYS A 53 -3.08 8.47 -4.72
N PHE A 54 -2.53 7.47 -5.41
CA PHE A 54 -2.44 6.10 -4.89
C PHE A 54 -0.98 5.79 -4.56
N ILE A 55 -0.77 5.16 -3.41
CA ILE A 55 0.55 4.75 -2.94
C ILE A 55 0.47 3.26 -2.61
N LEU A 56 1.42 2.50 -3.15
CA LEU A 56 1.59 1.10 -2.80
C LEU A 56 2.66 0.97 -1.73
N SER A 57 2.37 0.20 -0.69
CA SER A 57 3.31 -0.07 0.39
C SER A 57 3.25 -1.53 0.82
N PRO A 58 4.30 -2.05 1.50
CA PRO A 58 4.25 -3.38 2.11
C PRO A 58 3.05 -3.52 3.04
N GLY A 59 2.33 -4.65 2.98
CA GLY A 59 1.05 -4.82 3.69
C GLY A 59 1.09 -4.57 5.21
N GLN A 60 2.21 -4.87 5.88
CA GLN A 60 2.40 -4.62 7.31
C GLN A 60 2.79 -3.16 7.66
N LEU A 61 3.06 -2.31 6.66
CA LEU A 61 3.48 -0.93 6.90
C LEU A 61 2.30 -0.12 7.45
N HIS A 62 2.56 0.67 8.49
CA HIS A 62 1.55 1.56 9.06
C HIS A 62 1.30 2.77 8.14
N ASP A 63 0.05 3.24 8.07
CA ASP A 63 -0.40 4.21 7.06
C ASP A 63 0.33 5.56 7.16
N ILE A 64 0.59 6.04 8.38
CA ILE A 64 1.37 7.27 8.62
C ILE A 64 2.80 7.20 8.05
N LYS A 65 3.35 5.99 7.86
CA LYS A 65 4.68 5.78 7.27
C LYS A 65 4.62 5.58 5.77
N ALA A 66 3.47 5.15 5.24
CA ALA A 66 3.28 4.88 3.82
C ALA A 66 3.00 6.18 3.06
N VAL A 67 2.23 7.10 3.66
CA VAL A 67 1.80 8.33 3.02
C VAL A 67 2.62 9.52 3.54
N PRO A 68 3.41 10.19 2.68
CA PRO A 68 4.08 11.43 3.06
C PRO A 68 3.05 12.56 3.11
N PHE A 69 3.08 13.34 4.19
CA PHE A 69 2.31 14.58 4.37
C PHE A 69 3.16 15.80 4.04
#